data_AF-A0A7K2QK98-F1
#
_entry.id   AF-A0A7K2QK98-F1
#
_cell.length_a   1.000
_cell.length_b   1.000
_cell.length_c   1.000
_cell.angle_alpha   90.00
_cell.angle_beta   90.00
_cell.angle_gamma   90.00
#
_symmetry.space_group_name_H-M   'P 1'
#
loop_
_entity.id
_entity.type
_entity.pdbx_description
1 polymer ?
#
loop_
_entity_poly.entity_id
_entity_poly.type
_entity_poly.pdbx_seq_one_letter_code
_entity_poly.pdbx_strand_id
1 'polypeptide(L)' 'QEVVLRKALRLGGDDVAVNPSGGALAANPIMAAGLIRIGEAAARIHRGESDRAVAHATSGPCLQQNLVAVLEGEPA' A
#
# COMPACT_ATOMS: atom_id res chain seq x y z
N GLN A 1 -4.16 10.98 2.54
CA GLN A 1 -3.10 10.35 3.38
C GLN A 1 -1.87 9.95 2.57
N GLU A 2 -2.03 9.47 1.33
CA GLU A 2 -0.92 9.02 0.47
C GLU A 2 0.27 10.00 0.41
N VAL A 3 0.04 11.29 0.20
CA VAL A 3 1.12 12.31 0.15
C VAL A 3 1.94 12.36 1.45
N VAL A 4 1.30 12.25 2.61
CA VAL A 4 1.97 12.25 3.91
C VAL A 4 2.84 11.00 4.06
N LEU A 5 2.30 9.83 3.70
CA LEU A 5 3.04 8.57 3.77
C LEU A 5 4.19 8.51 2.78
N ARG A 6 4.01 8.96 1.53
CA ARG A 6 5.10 9.02 0.54
C ARG A 6 6.26 9.84 1.07
N LYS A 7 5.98 11.00 1.68
CA LYS A 7 7.01 11.84 2.31
C LYS A 7 7.66 11.16 3.52
N ALA A 8 6.85 10.63 4.44
CA ALA A 8 7.34 10.02 5.68
C ALA A 8 8.21 8.77 5.42
N LEU A 9 7.82 7.96 4.44
CA LEU A 9 8.51 6.73 4.04
C LEU A 9 9.54 6.95 2.91
N ARG A 10 9.73 8.20 2.46
CA ARG A 10 10.68 8.57 1.40
C ARG A 10 10.45 7.86 0.07
N LEU A 11 9.18 7.60 -0.28
CA LEU A 11 8.74 6.93 -1.51
C LEU A 11 8.56 7.93 -2.67
N GLY A 12 9.51 8.85 -2.81
CA GLY A 12 9.44 9.96 -3.78
C GLY A 12 10.28 9.75 -5.04
N GLY A 13 10.97 8.63 -5.18
CA GLY A 13 11.76 8.30 -6.37
C GLY A 13 10.88 7.83 -7.53
N ASP A 14 11.39 8.00 -8.76
CA ASP A 14 10.73 7.58 -10.00
C ASP A 14 10.63 6.04 -10.13
N ASP A 15 11.40 5.31 -9.33
CA ASP A 15 11.43 3.84 -9.25
C ASP A 15 10.30 3.25 -8.40
N VAL A 16 9.58 4.07 -7.64
CA VAL A 16 8.52 3.61 -6.74
C VAL A 16 7.14 3.79 -7.37
N ALA A 17 6.57 2.70 -7.88
CA ALA A 17 5.19 2.67 -8.34
C ALA A 17 4.21 2.78 -7.16
N VAL A 18 3.53 3.92 -7.03
CA VAL A 18 2.55 4.15 -5.96
C VAL A 18 1.12 4.06 -6.47
N ASN A 19 0.34 3.18 -5.85
CA ASN A 19 -1.09 2.97 -6.14
C ASN A 19 -1.41 2.90 -7.65
N PRO A 20 -0.75 2.02 -8.44
CA PRO A 20 -0.99 1.96 -9.89
C PRO A 20 -2.43 1.55 -10.27
N SER A 21 -3.19 0.98 -9.33
CA SER A 21 -4.63 0.72 -9.47
C SER A 21 -5.55 1.90 -9.09
N GLY A 22 -4.99 3.06 -8.71
CA GLY A 22 -5.75 4.28 -8.37
C GLY A 22 -6.07 4.48 -6.88
N GLY A 23 -5.68 3.56 -6.01
CA GLY A 23 -5.75 3.74 -4.55
C GLY A 23 -7.17 3.92 -3.99
N ALA A 24 -7.29 4.59 -2.84
CA ALA A 24 -8.57 4.74 -2.14
C ALA A 24 -9.54 5.72 -2.82
N LEU A 25 -9.04 6.58 -3.72
CA LEU A 25 -9.89 7.47 -4.52
C LEU A 25 -10.61 6.73 -5.65
N ALA A 26 -10.03 5.62 -6.13
CA ALA A 26 -10.68 4.75 -7.11
C ALA A 26 -11.74 3.83 -6.47
N ALA A 27 -11.52 3.36 -5.23
CA ALA A 27 -12.50 2.59 -4.47
C ALA A 27 -12.22 2.68 -2.96
N ASN A 28 -13.24 3.02 -2.17
CA ASN A 28 -13.18 3.08 -0.70
C ASN A 28 -14.36 2.32 -0.04
N PRO A 29 -14.41 0.99 -0.16
CA PRO A 29 -15.36 0.21 0.61
C PRO A 29 -15.07 0.40 2.10
N ILE A 30 -16.08 0.83 2.85
CA ILE A 30 -16.01 1.08 4.28
C ILE A 30 -15.43 -0.16 4.98
N MET A 31 -14.43 0.07 5.84
CA MET A 31 -13.70 -0.96 6.61
C MET A 31 -12.83 -1.96 5.81
N ALA A 32 -12.91 -2.00 4.48
CA ALA A 32 -12.15 -2.95 3.66
C ALA A 32 -11.00 -2.31 2.85
N ALA A 33 -11.00 -0.99 2.64
CA ALA A 33 -10.03 -0.31 1.78
C ALA A 33 -8.56 -0.62 2.15
N GLY A 34 -8.21 -0.64 3.43
CA GLY A 34 -6.85 -0.98 3.88
C GLY A 34 -6.45 -2.42 3.57
N LEU A 35 -7.37 -3.38 3.78
CA LEU A 35 -7.12 -4.79 3.47
C LEU A 35 -6.94 -5.01 1.96
N ILE A 36 -7.74 -4.32 1.14
CA ILE A 36 -7.62 -4.39 -0.32
C ILE A 36 -6.24 -3.91 -0.78
N ARG A 37 -5.68 -2.85 -0.19
CA ARG A 37 -4.34 -2.36 -0.53
C ARG A 37 -3.24 -3.37 -0.19
N ILE A 38 -3.38 -4.07 0.95
CA ILE A 38 -2.46 -5.16 1.31
C ILE A 38 -2.59 -6.32 0.32
N GLY A 39 -3.83 -6.70 -0.03
CA GLY A 39 -4.09 -7.76 -1.02
C GLY A 39 -3.54 -7.45 -2.41
N GLU A 40 -3.67 -6.20 -2.88
CA GLU A 40 -3.08 -5.77 -4.16
C GLU A 40 -1.55 -5.81 -4.15
N ALA A 41 -0.92 -5.38 -3.05
CA ALA A 41 0.53 -5.46 -2.91
C ALA A 41 1.01 -6.91 -2.96
N ALA A 42 0.35 -7.80 -2.21
CA ALA A 42 0.63 -9.24 -2.22
C ALA A 42 0.42 -9.84 -3.63
N ALA A 43 -0.65 -9.47 -4.31
CA ALA A 43 -0.97 -9.98 -5.64
C ALA A 43 0.06 -9.55 -6.70
N ARG A 44 0.61 -8.33 -6.60
CA ARG A 44 1.71 -7.89 -7.48
C ARG A 44 2.97 -8.70 -7.28
N ILE A 45 3.35 -8.93 -6.02
CA ILE A 45 4.50 -9.78 -5.69
C ILE A 45 4.28 -11.19 -6.24
N HIS A 46 3.10 -11.75 -6.00
CA HIS A 46 2.76 -13.09 -6.46
C HIS A 46 2.78 -13.23 -7.99
N ARG A 47 2.47 -12.17 -8.74
CA ARG A 47 2.56 -12.13 -10.21
C ARG A 47 3.97 -11.83 -10.74
N GLY A 48 4.95 -11.61 -9.87
CA GLY A 48 6.31 -11.21 -10.26
C GLY A 48 6.41 -9.77 -10.77
N GLU A 49 5.40 -8.93 -10.50
CA GLU A 49 5.38 -7.52 -10.91
C GLU A 49 6.17 -6.62 -9.96
N SER A 50 6.56 -7.14 -8.80
CA SER A 50 7.31 -6.42 -7.76
C SER A 50 8.01 -7.42 -6.85
N ASP A 51 9.26 -7.18 -6.48
CA ASP A 51 9.97 -8.05 -5.52
C ASP A 51 9.60 -7.70 -4.06
N ARG A 52 9.28 -6.42 -3.82
CA ARG A 52 9.00 -5.88 -2.50
C ARG A 52 7.95 -4.78 -2.58
N ALA A 53 7.10 -4.68 -1.56
CA ALA A 53 6.07 -3.67 -1.49
C ALA A 53 5.86 -3.17 -0.05
N VAL A 54 5.38 -1.93 0.06
CA VAL A 54 4.87 -1.38 1.31
C VAL A 54 3.38 -1.08 1.13
N ALA A 55 2.56 -1.61 2.02
CA ALA A 55 1.13 -1.36 2.07
C ALA A 55 0.75 -0.65 3.38
N HIS A 56 -0.30 0.15 3.34
CA HIS A 56 -0.83 0.85 4.51
C HIS A 56 -2.32 0.64 4.67
N ALA A 57 -2.73 0.43 5.92
CA ALA A 57 -4.11 0.40 6.34
C ALA A 57 -4.31 1.29 7.57
N THR A 58 -5.47 1.95 7.65
CA THR A 58 -5.79 2.85 8.75
C THR A 58 -7.19 2.60 9.29
N SER A 59 -7.39 2.87 10.59
CA SER A 59 -8.70 2.82 11.25
C SER A 59 -8.81 3.84 12.38
N GLY A 60 -10.04 4.07 12.83
CA GLY A 60 -10.37 4.98 13.93
C GLY A 60 -10.57 6.44 13.50
N PRO A 61 -11.29 7.24 14.33
CA PRO A 61 -11.44 8.66 14.08
C PRO A 61 -10.04 9.30 14.06
N CYS A 62 -9.79 10.13 13.05
CA CYS A 62 -8.50 10.82 12.88
C CYS A 62 -7.27 9.91 12.68
N LEU A 63 -7.43 8.70 12.13
CA LEU A 63 -6.31 7.81 11.79
C LEU A 63 -5.47 7.38 13.01
N GLN A 64 -6.11 7.15 14.17
CA GLN A 64 -5.41 6.73 15.39
C GLN A 64 -4.66 5.40 15.22
N GLN A 65 -5.19 4.50 14.39
CA GLN A 65 -4.62 3.20 14.11
C GLN A 65 -4.00 3.20 12.73
N ASN A 66 -2.68 3.05 12.67
CA ASN A 66 -1.92 2.95 11.42
C ASN A 66 -1.16 1.62 11.38
N LEU A 67 -1.47 0.81 10.38
CA LEU A 67 -0.71 -0.39 10.04
C LEU A 67 0.12 -0.10 8.79
N VAL A 68 1.44 -0.28 8.89
CA VAL A 68 2.35 -0.33 7.75
C VAL A 68 2.84 -1.77 7.63
N ALA A 69 2.61 -2.39 6.47
CA ALA A 69 3.06 -3.75 6.19
C ALA A 69 4.12 -3.71 5.09
N VAL A 70 5.23 -4.42 5.31
CA VAL A 70 6.26 -4.67 4.30
C VAL A 70 6.09 -6.11 3.82
N LEU A 71 5.96 -6.29 2.52
CA LEU A 71 5.80 -7.59 1.88
C LEU A 71 6.98 -7.81 0.92
N GLU A 72 7.47 -9.03 0.86
CA GLU A 72 8.60 -9.44 0.04
C GLU A 72 8.35 -10.84 -0.51
N GLY A 73 8.65 -11.07 -1.78
CA GLY A 73 8.61 -12.40 -2.39
C GLY A 73 9.84 -13.21 -1.99
N GLU A 74 9.72 -14.54 -1.91
CA GLU A 74 10.91 -15.37 -1.77
C GLU A 74 11.77 -15.27 -3.03
N PRO A 75 13.10 -15.06 -2.89
CA PRO A 75 14.00 -15.12 -4.03
C PRO A 75 14.00 -16.53 -4.60
N ALA A 76 13.97 -16.61 -5.95
CA ALA A 76 14.06 -17.86 -6.69
C ALA A 76 15.42 -18.56 -6.54
#